data_AF-A0A935QSI0-F1
#
_entry.id   AF-A0A935QSI0-F1
#
_cell.length_a   1.000
_cell.length_b   1.000
_cell.length_c   1.000
_cell.angle_alpha   90.00
_cell.angle_beta   90.00
_cell.angle_gamma   90.00
#
_symmetry.space_group_name_H-M   'P 1'
#
loop_
_entity.id
_entity.type
_entity.pdbx_description
1 polymer ?
#
loop_
_entity_poly.entity_id
_entity_poly.type
_entity_poly.pdbx_seq_one_letter_code
_entity_poly.pdbx_strand_id
1 'polypeptide(L)'
;MLNRLLAALDPPRRVALAAFAVFFVGGLDVGELYPFSRFSMYAAIEPREEAAIPTFRANGQDVNPEALTGFFGVNPDGLAAPEGVVTSTDHILRERAAWIRANTATTPGPVTMEIGWELWRIDPKTGALIRRALLLQTGSARWR
;
A
#
# COMPACT_ATOMS: atom_id res chain seq x y z
N MET A 1 -30.92 -19.88 -26.92
CA MET A 1 -29.61 -20.36 -27.41
C MET A 1 -28.73 -20.90 -26.28
N LEU A 2 -28.64 -20.21 -25.13
CA LEU A 2 -27.87 -20.63 -23.95
C LEU A 2 -28.30 -22.00 -23.35
N ASN A 3 -29.60 -22.28 -23.28
CA ASN A 3 -30.11 -23.55 -22.74
C ASN A 3 -29.69 -24.80 -23.55
N ARG A 4 -29.45 -24.66 -24.86
CA ARG A 4 -28.96 -25.78 -25.70
C ARG A 4 -27.47 -26.05 -25.48
N LEU A 5 -26.68 -25.00 -25.21
CA LEU A 5 -25.26 -25.09 -24.88
C LEU A 5 -25.04 -25.72 -23.50
N LEU A 6 -25.84 -25.35 -22.49
CA LEU A 6 -25.80 -25.95 -21.16
C LEU A 6 -26.21 -27.43 -21.18
N ALA A 7 -27.19 -27.79 -22.01
CA ALA A 7 -27.63 -29.17 -22.18
C ALA A 7 -26.58 -30.08 -22.87
N ALA A 8 -25.64 -29.50 -23.61
CA ALA A 8 -24.54 -30.23 -24.26
C ALA A 8 -23.34 -30.50 -23.34
N LEU A 9 -23.29 -29.86 -22.17
CA LEU A 9 -22.26 -30.11 -21.16
C LEU A 9 -22.64 -31.31 -20.31
N ASP A 10 -21.65 -32.14 -19.99
CA ASP A 10 -21.75 -33.21 -19.00
C ASP A 10 -21.92 -32.63 -17.58
N PRO A 11 -22.51 -33.39 -16.64
CA PRO A 11 -22.84 -32.89 -15.30
C PRO A 11 -21.67 -32.19 -14.57
N PRO A 12 -20.42 -32.70 -14.61
CA PRO A 12 -19.28 -32.03 -13.96
C PRO A 12 -19.01 -30.63 -14.50
N ARG A 13 -19.12 -30.45 -15.83
CA ARG A 13 -18.89 -29.15 -16.46
C ARG A 13 -20.00 -28.16 -16.17
N ARG A 14 -21.25 -28.62 -16.00
CA ARG A 14 -22.36 -27.77 -15.54
C ARG A 14 -22.14 -27.28 -14.12
N VAL A 15 -21.71 -28.17 -13.23
CA VAL A 15 -21.35 -27.81 -11.84
C VAL A 15 -20.18 -26.84 -11.83
N ALA A 16 -19.14 -27.07 -12.63
CA ALA A 16 -18.00 -26.16 -12.74
C ALA A 16 -18.41 -24.77 -13.25
N LEU A 17 -19.29 -24.70 -14.26
CA LEU A 17 -19.80 -23.43 -14.79
C LEU A 17 -20.67 -22.69 -13.77
N ALA A 18 -21.52 -23.41 -13.04
CA ALA A 18 -22.33 -22.85 -11.97
C ALA A 18 -21.45 -22.34 -10.81
N ALA A 19 -20.43 -23.10 -10.41
CA ALA A 19 -19.46 -22.68 -9.40
C ALA A 19 -18.68 -21.45 -9.85
N PHE A 20 -18.24 -21.39 -11.12
CA PHE A 20 -17.62 -20.20 -11.71
C PHE A 20 -18.55 -18.99 -11.67
N ALA A 21 -19.82 -19.14 -12.07
CA ALA A 21 -20.78 -18.05 -12.07
C ALA A 21 -21.07 -17.54 -10.65
N VAL A 22 -21.22 -18.43 -9.66
CA VAL A 22 -21.41 -18.06 -8.25
C VAL A 22 -20.18 -17.33 -7.72
N PHE A 23 -18.97 -17.84 -7.99
CA PHE A 23 -17.73 -17.19 -7.59
C PHE A 23 -17.55 -15.83 -8.25
N PHE A 24 -17.86 -15.70 -9.53
CA PHE A 24 -17.71 -14.45 -10.29
C PHE A 24 -18.70 -13.39 -9.80
N VAL A 25 -19.98 -13.72 -9.68
CA VAL A 25 -21.01 -12.79 -9.20
C VAL A 25 -20.78 -12.43 -7.73
N GLY A 26 -20.49 -13.42 -6.87
CA GLY A 26 -20.12 -13.17 -5.48
C GLY A 26 -18.85 -12.33 -5.36
N GLY A 27 -17.85 -12.56 -6.21
CA GLY A 27 -16.62 -11.78 -6.26
C GLY A 27 -16.83 -10.32 -6.69
N LEU A 28 -17.79 -10.05 -7.57
CA LEU A 28 -18.17 -8.69 -7.96
C LEU A 28 -18.89 -7.94 -6.84
N ASP A 29 -19.82 -8.58 -6.12
CA ASP A 29 -20.52 -7.97 -4.98
C ASP A 29 -19.61 -7.76 -3.76
N VAL A 30 -18.65 -8.67 -3.56
CA VAL A 30 -17.68 -8.62 -2.46
C VAL A 30 -16.49 -7.70 -2.81
N GLY A 31 -16.56 -6.92 -3.90
CA GLY A 31 -15.54 -6.05 -4.50
C GLY A 31 -14.85 -5.01 -3.59
N GLU A 32 -15.05 -5.06 -2.28
CA GLU A 32 -14.40 -4.22 -1.28
C GLU A 32 -13.69 -4.98 -0.14
N LEU A 33 -13.93 -6.28 0.05
CA LEU A 33 -13.40 -7.04 1.21
C LEU A 33 -12.03 -7.69 0.97
N TYR A 34 -11.64 -7.90 -0.30
CA TYR A 34 -10.33 -8.44 -0.65
C TYR A 34 -9.43 -7.35 -1.24
N PRO A 35 -8.43 -6.84 -0.49
CA PRO A 35 -7.52 -5.78 -0.95
C PRO A 35 -6.73 -6.15 -2.21
N PHE A 36 -6.62 -7.44 -2.54
CA PHE A 36 -5.95 -7.95 -3.74
C PHE A 36 -6.59 -7.50 -5.07
N SER A 37 -7.86 -7.10 -5.08
CA SER A 37 -8.53 -6.58 -6.29
C SER A 37 -8.23 -5.11 -6.57
N ARG A 38 -8.08 -4.30 -5.51
CA ARG A 38 -7.73 -2.87 -5.59
C ARG A 38 -6.24 -2.63 -5.77
N PHE A 39 -5.42 -3.47 -5.14
CA PHE A 39 -3.98 -3.40 -5.20
C PHE A 39 -3.49 -4.64 -5.91
N SER A 40 -3.39 -4.57 -7.25
CA SER A 40 -2.86 -5.68 -8.02
C SER A 40 -1.39 -5.89 -7.62
N MET A 41 -1.17 -6.87 -6.74
CA MET A 41 0.13 -7.26 -6.21
C MET A 41 1.09 -7.74 -7.32
N TYR A 42 0.57 -7.95 -8.55
CA TYR A 42 1.29 -8.52 -9.68
C TYR A 42 1.10 -7.80 -11.03
N ALA A 43 0.35 -6.68 -11.10
CA ALA A 43 0.28 -5.92 -12.36
C ALA A 43 1.49 -4.99 -12.51
N ALA A 44 2.60 -5.57 -12.96
CA ALA A 44 3.61 -4.79 -13.69
C ALA A 44 3.25 -4.88 -15.18
N ILE A 45 2.38 -3.98 -15.65
CA ILE A 45 2.11 -3.79 -17.09
C ILE A 45 3.27 -3.00 -17.74
N GLU A 46 4.11 -2.35 -16.92
CA GLU A 46 5.25 -1.54 -17.37
C GLU A 46 6.52 -1.83 -16.54
N PRO A 47 7.71 -1.78 -17.15
CA PRO A 47 8.98 -1.89 -16.43
C PRO A 47 9.13 -0.71 -15.46
N ARG A 48 9.20 -1.01 -14.17
CA ARG A 48 9.40 -0.01 -13.12
C ARG A 48 10.89 0.24 -12.95
N GLU A 49 11.34 1.45 -13.29
CA GLU A 49 12.75 1.84 -13.11
C GLU A 49 13.06 2.28 -11.68
N GLU A 50 12.08 2.79 -10.94
CA GLU A 50 12.24 3.31 -9.59
C GLU A 50 11.17 2.74 -8.64
N ALA A 51 11.58 2.34 -7.44
CA ALA A 51 10.70 1.92 -6.37
C ALA A 51 10.69 2.97 -5.25
N ALA A 52 9.51 3.29 -4.72
CA ALA A 52 9.36 4.15 -3.54
C ALA A 52 9.03 3.31 -2.30
N ILE A 53 9.88 3.40 -1.29
CA ILE A 53 9.71 2.73 0.00
C ILE A 53 9.37 3.79 1.05
N PRO A 54 8.22 3.70 1.75
CA PRO A 54 7.90 4.68 2.78
C PRO A 54 8.87 4.54 3.95
N THR A 55 9.37 5.67 4.45
CA THR A 55 10.32 5.71 5.58
C THR A 55 9.74 6.50 6.74
N PHE A 56 10.00 5.98 7.95
CA PHE A 56 9.68 6.62 9.21
C PHE A 56 10.95 6.65 10.03
N ARG A 57 11.42 7.85 10.38
CA ARG A 57 12.60 8.04 11.21
C ARG A 57 12.24 8.72 12.51
N ALA A 58 12.88 8.27 13.58
CA ALA A 58 12.85 8.92 14.88
C ALA A 58 14.28 9.29 15.27
N ASN A 59 14.53 10.57 15.55
CA ASN A 59 15.85 11.10 15.87
C ASN A 59 16.94 10.68 14.85
N GLY A 60 16.58 10.68 13.56
CA GLY A 60 17.47 10.32 12.45
C GLY A 60 17.67 8.81 12.21
N GLN A 61 17.00 7.93 12.98
CA GLN A 61 17.08 6.48 12.80
C GLN A 61 15.79 5.91 12.24
N ASP A 62 15.89 4.96 11.30
CA ASP A 62 14.71 4.25 10.77
C ASP A 62 14.06 3.43 11.89
N VAL A 63 12.74 3.54 12.01
CA VAL A 63 11.96 2.88 13.06
C VAL A 63 10.68 2.27 12.54
N ASN A 64 10.18 1.25 13.26
CA ASN A 64 8.80 0.84 13.09
C ASN A 64 7.88 1.94 13.68
N PRO A 65 6.99 2.58 12.90
CA PRO A 65 6.10 3.62 13.41
C PRO A 65 5.14 3.14 14.51
N GLU A 66 4.89 1.82 14.64
CA GLU A 66 4.08 1.26 15.72
C GLU A 66 4.77 1.29 17.09
N ALA A 67 6.10 1.53 17.12
CA ALA A 67 6.85 1.80 18.35
C ALA A 67 6.65 3.25 18.85
N LEU A 68 5.94 4.07 18.09
CA LEU A 68 5.65 5.47 18.41
C LEU A 68 4.15 5.67 18.68
N THR A 69 3.86 6.67 19.51
CA THR A 69 2.50 7.17 19.78
C THR A 69 2.52 8.68 20.04
N GLY A 70 1.34 9.28 20.18
CA GLY A 70 1.19 10.69 20.51
C GLY A 70 1.82 11.62 19.46
N PHE A 71 1.48 11.40 18.20
CA PHE A 71 2.01 12.14 17.04
C PHE A 71 1.51 13.59 17.04
N PHE A 72 2.43 14.54 16.90
CA PHE A 72 2.13 15.97 16.86
C PHE A 72 2.81 16.62 15.64
N GLY A 73 2.08 17.49 14.94
CA GLY A 73 2.59 18.21 13.77
C GLY A 73 2.63 17.41 12.46
N VAL A 74 2.18 16.16 12.47
CA VAL A 74 2.06 15.32 11.26
C VAL A 74 0.64 15.38 10.72
N ASN A 75 0.51 15.63 9.42
CA ASN A 75 -0.75 15.56 8.70
C ASN A 75 -0.92 14.17 8.05
N PRO A 76 -1.80 13.30 8.58
CA PRO A 76 -2.02 11.96 8.03
C PRO A 76 -2.57 11.98 6.60
N ASP A 77 -3.34 13.03 6.23
CA ASP A 77 -3.91 13.17 4.88
C ASP A 77 -2.85 13.60 3.85
N GLY A 78 -1.69 14.09 4.31
CA GLY A 78 -0.56 14.44 3.45
C GLY A 78 0.41 13.29 3.18
N LEU A 79 0.09 12.06 3.61
CA LEU A 79 0.91 10.87 3.36
C LEU A 79 0.54 10.26 2.01
N ALA A 80 1.13 10.79 0.95
CA ALA A 80 0.93 10.33 -0.42
C ALA A 80 2.23 9.85 -1.05
N ALA A 81 2.11 8.95 -2.03
CA ALA A 81 3.21 8.58 -2.90
C ALA A 81 3.73 9.80 -3.68
N PRO A 82 5.04 9.88 -3.98
CA PRO A 82 5.58 10.90 -4.85
C PRO A 82 4.97 10.77 -6.24
N GLU A 83 4.73 11.91 -6.89
CA GLU A 83 4.17 11.93 -8.24
C GLU A 83 5.06 11.13 -9.20
N GLY A 84 4.43 10.33 -10.06
CA GLY A 84 5.13 9.51 -11.04
C GLY A 84 5.70 8.20 -10.51
N VAL A 85 5.56 7.88 -9.22
CA VAL A 85 5.98 6.58 -8.67
C VAL A 85 4.77 5.70 -8.37
N VAL A 86 4.60 4.63 -9.16
CA VAL A 86 3.56 3.62 -8.93
C VAL A 86 3.98 2.73 -7.76
N THR A 87 3.32 2.89 -6.61
CA THR A 87 3.64 2.14 -5.40
C THR A 87 2.64 1.01 -5.19
N SER A 88 3.12 -0.17 -4.77
CA SER A 88 2.27 -1.20 -4.16
C SER A 88 1.98 -0.89 -2.68
N THR A 89 2.44 0.26 -2.18
CA THR A 89 2.45 0.62 -0.76
C THR A 89 1.38 1.65 -0.41
N ASP A 90 0.52 2.06 -1.36
CA ASP A 90 -0.63 2.93 -1.12
C ASP A 90 -1.52 2.43 0.02
N HIS A 91 -1.73 1.11 0.11
CA HIS A 91 -2.44 0.51 1.23
C HIS A 91 -1.72 0.72 2.55
N ILE A 92 -0.39 0.51 2.58
CA ILE A 92 0.45 0.74 3.77
C ILE A 92 0.33 2.19 4.21
N LEU A 93 0.41 3.16 3.29
CA LEU A 93 0.23 4.58 3.63
C LEU A 93 -1.14 4.86 4.23
N ARG A 94 -2.21 4.29 3.68
CA ARG A 94 -3.56 4.46 4.24
C ARG A 94 -3.67 3.91 5.65
N GLU A 95 -3.11 2.73 5.91
CA GLU A 95 -3.07 2.15 7.25
C GLU A 95 -2.26 3.00 8.22
N ARG A 96 -1.12 3.53 7.77
CA ARG A 96 -0.27 4.43 8.58
C ARG A 96 -0.95 5.77 8.85
N ALA A 97 -1.62 6.35 7.86
CA ALA A 97 -2.41 7.57 8.02
C ALA A 97 -3.55 7.35 9.04
N ALA A 98 -4.26 6.22 8.95
CA ALA A 98 -5.29 5.85 9.92
C ALA A 98 -4.71 5.69 11.34
N TRP A 99 -3.56 5.01 11.46
CA TRP A 99 -2.86 4.83 12.74
C TRP A 99 -2.43 6.16 13.38
N ILE A 100 -1.81 7.06 12.59
CA ILE A 100 -1.36 8.37 13.06
C ILE A 100 -2.56 9.21 13.51
N ARG A 101 -3.66 9.17 12.75
CA ARG A 101 -4.92 9.86 13.12
C ARG A 101 -5.47 9.37 14.45
N ALA A 102 -5.44 8.05 14.68
CA ALA A 102 -5.88 7.44 15.95
C ALA A 102 -4.95 7.74 17.13
N ASN A 103 -3.69 8.12 16.89
CA ASN A 103 -2.66 8.35 17.90
C ASN A 103 -2.16 9.80 17.91
N THR A 104 -2.98 10.76 17.48
CA THR A 104 -2.60 12.18 17.46
C THR A 104 -2.57 12.76 18.88
N ALA A 105 -1.55 13.55 19.19
CA ALA A 105 -1.42 14.30 20.44
C ALA A 105 -1.67 15.80 20.22
N THR A 106 -2.13 16.48 21.28
CA THR A 106 -2.31 17.93 21.31
C THR A 106 -1.05 18.69 21.69
N THR A 107 -0.03 18.00 22.21
CA THR A 107 1.24 18.59 22.63
C THR A 107 2.43 17.86 22.02
N PRO A 108 3.50 18.56 21.63
CA PRO A 108 4.72 17.97 21.11
C PRO A 108 5.28 16.88 22.03
N GLY A 109 5.84 15.83 21.42
CA GLY A 109 6.60 14.80 22.12
C GLY A 109 8.11 15.07 22.08
N PRO A 110 8.92 14.36 22.88
CA PRO A 110 10.37 14.54 22.93
C PRO A 110 11.10 13.90 21.75
N VAL A 111 10.44 13.04 20.96
CA VAL A 111 11.06 12.36 19.81
C VAL A 111 10.80 13.16 18.55
N THR A 112 11.84 13.61 17.87
CA THR A 112 11.72 14.22 16.53
C THR A 112 11.47 13.12 15.52
N MET A 113 10.49 13.31 14.64
CA MET A 113 10.11 12.32 13.66
C MET A 113 10.14 12.92 12.25
N GLU A 114 10.56 12.10 11.29
CA GLU A 114 10.56 12.40 9.87
C GLU A 114 9.79 11.29 9.15
N ILE A 115 8.89 11.68 8.26
CA ILE A 115 8.15 10.76 7.40
C ILE A 115 8.46 11.12 5.96
N GLY A 116 8.79 10.12 5.16
CA GLY A 116 9.20 10.35 3.79
C GLY A 116 9.22 9.07 2.96
N TRP A 117 10.07 9.11 1.94
CA TRP A 117 10.30 8.03 1.01
C TRP A 117 11.79 7.81 0.80
N GLU A 118 12.17 6.56 0.59
CA GLU A 118 13.44 6.22 -0.03
C GLU A 118 13.15 5.72 -1.45
N LEU A 119 13.68 6.44 -2.44
CA LEU A 119 13.56 6.13 -3.85
C LEU A 119 14.75 5.28 -4.26
N TRP A 120 14.47 4.06 -4.71
CA TRP A 120 15.45 3.03 -5.03
C TRP A 120 15.43 2.78 -6.53
N ARG A 121 16.58 2.90 -7.17
CA ARG A 121 16.76 2.62 -8.60
C ARG A 121 18.05 1.86 -8.83
N ILE A 122 18.05 0.92 -9.76
CA ILE A 122 19.29 0.27 -10.23
C ILE A 122 19.85 1.09 -11.39
N ASP A 123 21.11 1.51 -11.30
CA ASP A 123 21.81 2.14 -12.40
C ASP A 123 21.93 1.16 -13.58
N PRO A 124 21.37 1.48 -14.76
CA PRO A 124 21.37 0.55 -15.89
C PRO A 124 22.76 0.31 -16.48
N LYS A 125 23.74 1.17 -16.22
CA LYS A 125 25.12 1.04 -16.72
C LYS A 125 26.01 0.26 -15.76
N THR A 126 25.86 0.50 -14.47
CA THR A 126 26.76 -0.06 -13.43
C THR A 126 26.14 -1.19 -12.62
N GLY A 127 24.81 -1.34 -12.66
CA GLY A 127 24.07 -2.25 -11.80
C GLY A 127 24.01 -1.82 -10.33
N ALA A 128 24.54 -0.64 -9.98
CA ALA A 128 24.56 -0.15 -8.61
C ALA A 128 23.18 0.28 -8.13
N LEU A 129 22.86 0.00 -6.87
CA LEU A 129 21.64 0.53 -6.23
C LEU A 129 21.85 2.00 -5.84
N ILE A 130 21.09 2.88 -6.49
CA ILE A 130 21.00 4.29 -6.16
C ILE A 130 19.84 4.49 -5.19
N ARG A 131 20.09 5.18 -4.08
CA ARG A 131 19.09 5.52 -3.08
C ARG A 131 18.99 7.03 -2.91
N ARG A 132 17.77 7.56 -2.88
CA ARG A 132 17.49 8.98 -2.66
C ARG A 132 16.40 9.13 -1.61
N ALA A 133 16.68 9.84 -0.54
CA ALA A 133 15.69 10.19 0.46
C ALA A 133 14.84 11.38 -0.03
N LEU A 134 13.53 11.29 0.16
CA LEU A 134 12.57 12.37 -0.05
C LEU A 134 11.80 12.57 1.26
N LEU A 135 12.11 13.65 1.97
CA LEU A 135 11.39 14.03 3.18
C LEU A 135 10.03 14.63 2.79
N LEU A 136 8.94 14.12 3.37
CA LEU A 136 7.61 14.69 3.17
C LEU A 136 7.21 15.60 4.32
N GLN A 137 7.34 15.10 5.55
CA GLN A 137 6.83 15.77 6.72
C GLN A 137 7.75 15.55 7.91
N THR A 138 7.78 16.52 8.80
CA THR A 138 8.43 16.43 10.11
C THR A 138 7.39 16.62 11.20
N GLY A 139 7.65 16.04 12.36
CA GLY A 139 6.79 16.19 13.52
C GLY A 139 7.48 15.70 14.77
N SER A 140 6.67 15.43 15.80
CA SER A 140 7.15 14.80 17.02
C SER A 140 6.25 13.67 17.48
N ALA A 141 6.81 12.78 18.29
CA ALA A 141 6.11 11.64 18.85
C ALA A 141 6.68 11.30 20.24
N ARG A 142 6.13 10.24 20.84
CA ARG A 142 6.63 9.59 22.05
C ARG A 142 6.90 8.14 21.73
N TRP A 143 7.92 7.56 22.36
CA TRP A 143 8.04 6.10 22.40
C TRP A 143 6.84 5.53 23.14
N ARG A 144 6.36 4.39 22.65
CA ARG A 144 5.30 3.62 23.29
C ARG A 144 5.82 2.89 24.54
#